data_AF-A0A2I0X6A8-F1
#
_entry.id   AF-A0A2I0X6A8-F1
#
_cell.length_a   1.000
_cell.length_b   1.000
_cell.length_c   1.000
_cell.angle_alpha   90.00
_cell.angle_beta   90.00
_cell.angle_gamma   90.00
#
_symmetry.space_group_name_H-M   'P 1'
#
loop_
_entity.id
_entity.type
_entity.pdbx_description
1 polymer ?
#
loop_
_entity_poly.entity_id
_entity_poly.type
_entity_poly.pdbx_seq_one_letter_code
_entity_poly.pdbx_strand_id
1 'polypeptide(L)'
;MTCAIYIKSVVMNKYKRFVVSDEDSQKIFMDPESGLEFSFINRRCFARVYLLQDLEAVSPISELGLDSLLDPLQINKLVDALSQRYTILRP
;
A
#
# COMPACT_ATOMS: atom_id res chain seq x y z
N MET A 1 9.14 -0.80 -9.25
CA MET A 1 9.24 -0.72 -7.77
C MET A 1 8.97 -2.10 -7.20
N THR A 2 9.62 -2.53 -6.11
CA THR A 2 9.47 -3.90 -5.57
C THR A 2 9.31 -3.85 -4.06
N CYS A 3 8.06 -3.85 -3.60
CA CYS A 3 7.69 -3.95 -2.19
C CYS A 3 6.68 -5.08 -2.04
N ALA A 4 6.74 -5.78 -0.90
CA ALA A 4 5.84 -6.87 -0.60
C ALA A 4 5.56 -6.90 0.90
N ILE A 5 4.35 -7.33 1.25
CA ILE A 5 3.96 -7.64 2.62
C ILE A 5 3.94 -9.16 2.73
N TYR A 6 4.46 -9.68 3.83
CA TYR A 6 4.47 -11.09 4.15
C TYR A 6 3.84 -11.32 5.51
N ILE A 7 3.04 -12.39 5.58
CA ILE A 7 2.34 -12.78 6.81
C ILE A 7 2.56 -14.28 6.94
N LYS A 8 3.43 -14.66 7.87
CA LYS A 8 3.67 -16.05 8.20
C LYS A 8 2.68 -16.43 9.30
N SER A 9 1.75 -17.32 8.95
CA SER A 9 0.79 -17.88 9.89
C SER A 9 0.95 -19.39 9.96
N VAL A 10 0.64 -19.98 11.11
CA VAL A 10 0.60 -21.43 11.32
C VAL A 10 -0.61 -22.06 10.58
N VAL A 11 -1.60 -21.26 10.18
CA VAL A 11 -2.85 -21.73 9.52
C VAL A 11 -2.89 -21.31 8.05
N MET A 12 -3.54 -22.12 7.21
CA MET A 12 -3.73 -21.87 5.77
C MET A 12 -4.21 -20.44 5.48
N ASN A 13 -3.36 -19.66 4.81
CA ASN A 13 -3.68 -18.31 4.37
C ASN A 13 -4.59 -18.34 3.14
N LYS A 14 -5.70 -17.57 3.18
CA LYS A 14 -6.56 -17.33 2.01
C LYS A 14 -5.85 -16.58 0.87
N TYR A 15 -4.71 -15.94 1.17
CA TYR A 15 -4.00 -15.07 0.24
C TYR A 15 -2.63 -15.66 -0.15
N LYS A 16 -2.54 -16.20 -1.38
CA LYS A 16 -1.36 -16.94 -1.89
C LYS A 16 -0.07 -16.11 -2.01
N ARG A 17 -0.15 -14.77 -2.09
CA ARG A 17 1.00 -13.88 -2.32
C ARG A 17 1.83 -13.56 -1.07
N PHE A 18 1.41 -14.00 0.12
CA PHE A 18 2.03 -13.63 1.39
C PHE A 18 2.95 -14.72 1.99
N VAL A 19 3.27 -15.78 1.22
CA VAL A 19 4.07 -16.93 1.64
C VAL A 19 5.57 -16.60 1.59
N VAL A 20 6.30 -16.97 2.64
CA VAL A 20 7.68 -16.55 2.93
C VAL A 20 8.73 -17.42 2.21
N SER A 21 9.81 -16.77 1.74
CA SER A 21 11.14 -17.35 1.53
C SER A 21 12.17 -16.52 2.32
N ASP A 22 13.05 -17.16 3.08
CA ASP A 22 13.93 -16.54 4.10
C ASP A 22 15.03 -15.58 3.57
N GLU A 23 15.11 -15.33 2.26
CA GLU A 23 16.28 -14.71 1.61
C GLU A 23 16.15 -13.18 1.37
N ASP A 24 15.15 -12.51 1.95
CA ASP A 24 14.78 -11.16 1.54
C ASP A 24 15.10 -10.06 2.56
N SER A 25 15.52 -8.89 2.05
CA SER A 25 15.79 -7.68 2.84
C SER A 25 14.52 -7.09 3.48
N GLN A 26 14.27 -7.54 4.71
CA GLN A 26 13.16 -7.09 5.56
C GLN A 26 13.44 -5.69 6.12
N LYS A 27 12.42 -4.82 6.12
CA LYS A 27 12.48 -3.50 6.76
C LYS A 27 11.80 -3.47 8.12
N ILE A 28 10.69 -4.21 8.29
CA ILE A 28 9.93 -4.26 9.54
C ILE A 28 9.56 -5.71 9.79
N PHE A 29 9.74 -6.15 11.03
CA PHE A 29 9.33 -7.44 11.55
C PHE A 29 8.55 -7.20 12.85
N MET A 30 7.37 -7.81 12.97
CA MET A 30 6.60 -7.84 14.20
C MET A 30 6.20 -9.28 14.50
N ASP A 31 6.49 -9.72 15.71
CA ASP A 31 6.04 -11.01 16.24
C ASP A 31 5.00 -10.75 17.33
N PRO A 32 3.70 -10.83 17.01
CA PRO A 32 2.66 -10.86 18.02
C PRO A 32 2.76 -12.20 18.76
N GLU A 33 2.59 -12.16 20.08
CA GLU A 33 2.67 -13.32 21.00
C GLU A 33 1.81 -14.54 20.60
N SER A 34 0.89 -14.37 19.64
CA SER A 34 0.10 -15.42 18.98
C SER A 34 0.86 -16.31 17.97
N GLY A 35 2.15 -16.04 17.68
CA GLY A 35 2.96 -16.80 16.72
C GLY A 35 2.68 -16.47 15.24
N LEU A 36 2.26 -15.22 14.96
CA LEU A 36 1.92 -14.75 13.61
C LEU A 36 2.92 -13.69 13.14
N GLU A 37 4.00 -14.10 12.48
CA GLU A 37 5.01 -13.13 12.05
C GLU A 37 4.51 -12.24 10.90
N PHE A 38 4.66 -10.93 11.06
CA PHE A 38 4.40 -9.94 10.01
C PHE A 38 5.72 -9.33 9.55
N SER A 39 5.96 -9.28 8.23
CA SER A 39 7.11 -8.57 7.69
C SER A 39 6.80 -7.73 6.45
N PHE A 40 7.47 -6.58 6.38
CA PHE A 40 7.45 -5.70 5.21
C PHE A 40 8.82 -5.72 4.52
N ILE A 41 8.84 -6.09 3.24
CA ILE A 41 10.05 -6.24 2.44
C ILE A 41 10.11 -5.15 1.38
N ASN A 42 11.29 -4.57 1.23
CA ASN A 42 11.53 -3.50 0.27
C ASN A 42 12.92 -3.66 -0.36
N ARG A 43 13.03 -4.59 -1.31
CA ARG A 43 14.30 -4.97 -1.95
C ARG A 43 15.01 -3.81 -2.65
N ARG A 44 14.26 -2.84 -3.19
CA ARG A 44 14.82 -1.68 -3.91
C ARG A 44 14.93 -0.42 -3.05
N CYS A 45 14.65 -0.52 -1.74
CA CYS A 45 14.72 0.58 -0.77
C CYS A 45 13.88 1.83 -1.07
N PHE A 46 13.00 1.83 -2.08
CA PHE A 46 12.21 3.01 -2.45
C PHE A 46 10.98 3.26 -1.58
N ALA A 47 10.38 2.22 -0.99
CA ALA A 47 9.31 2.43 -0.02
C ALA A 47 9.80 3.07 1.29
N ARG A 48 8.97 3.96 1.81
CA ARG A 48 9.12 4.64 3.09
C ARG A 48 8.10 4.06 4.06
N VAL A 49 8.49 3.92 5.32
CA VAL A 49 7.56 3.52 6.38
C VAL A 49 7.61 4.59 7.46
N TYR A 50 6.44 4.99 7.92
CA TYR A 50 6.25 6.05 8.90
C TYR A 50 5.44 5.52 10.08
N LEU A 51 5.73 6.04 11.26
CA LEU A 51 4.89 5.88 12.46
C LEU A 51 4.29 7.25 12.78
N LEU A 52 3.01 7.43 12.48
CA LEU A 52 2.30 8.71 12.60
C LEU A 52 1.14 8.56 13.58
N GLN A 53 0.80 9.64 14.26
CA GLN A 53 -0.34 9.67 15.18
C GLN A 53 -1.67 9.74 14.43
N ASP A 54 -1.73 10.52 13.35
CA ASP A 54 -2.87 10.64 12.45
C ASP A 54 -2.36 10.50 11.01
N LEU A 55 -2.90 9.52 10.29
CA LEU A 55 -2.50 9.19 8.93
C LEU A 55 -3.13 10.11 7.90
N GLU A 56 -4.35 10.57 8.13
CA GLU A 56 -5.13 11.35 7.14
C GLU A 56 -4.75 12.83 7.16
N ALA A 57 -4.26 13.32 8.30
CA ALA A 57 -3.87 14.72 8.46
C ALA A 57 -2.48 15.07 7.87
N VAL A 58 -1.66 14.07 7.50
CA VAL A 58 -0.25 14.28 7.13
C VAL A 58 0.02 13.79 5.71
N SER A 59 0.98 14.44 5.04
CA SER A 59 1.49 14.00 3.73
C SER A 59 2.16 12.61 3.85
N PRO A 60 2.02 11.70 2.86
CA PRO A 60 1.42 11.92 1.54
C PRO A 60 -0.08 11.63 1.45
N ILE A 61 -0.70 11.05 2.48
CA ILE A 61 -2.09 10.55 2.40
C ILE A 61 -3.08 11.71 2.25
N SER A 62 -2.88 12.79 3.01
CA SER A 62 -3.69 14.03 2.90
C SER A 62 -3.70 14.68 1.51
N GLU A 63 -2.68 14.42 0.68
CA GLU A 63 -2.55 15.01 -0.66
C GLU A 63 -3.11 14.11 -1.77
N LEU A 64 -3.52 12.88 -1.42
CA LEU A 64 -4.11 11.97 -2.39
C LEU A 64 -5.49 12.46 -2.81
N GLY A 65 -5.81 12.21 -4.08
CA GLY A 65 -7.19 12.33 -4.55
C GLY A 65 -8.07 11.20 -3.98
N LEU A 66 -9.34 11.20 -4.37
CA LEU A 66 -10.30 10.17 -3.97
C LEU A 66 -9.85 8.77 -4.36
N ASP A 67 -10.11 7.79 -3.49
CA ASP A 67 -9.77 6.39 -3.74
C ASP A 67 -10.67 5.83 -4.85
N SER A 68 -10.05 5.17 -5.83
CA SER A 68 -10.77 4.67 -7.01
C SER A 68 -11.77 3.55 -6.73
N LEU A 69 -11.59 2.80 -5.63
CA LEU A 69 -12.41 1.65 -5.28
C LEU A 69 -13.44 2.02 -4.21
N LEU A 70 -13.03 2.75 -3.17
CA LEU A 70 -13.88 3.12 -2.05
C LEU A 70 -14.75 4.34 -2.37
N ASP A 71 -14.20 5.34 -3.08
CA ASP A 71 -14.85 6.61 -3.37
C ASP A 71 -14.87 6.94 -4.88
N PRO A 72 -15.50 6.08 -5.71
CA PRO A 72 -15.49 6.26 -7.15
C PRO A 72 -16.18 7.57 -7.56
N LEU A 73 -15.49 8.34 -8.41
CA LEU A 73 -16.03 9.58 -8.94
C LEU A 73 -17.20 9.31 -9.89
N GLN A 74 -18.28 10.07 -9.75
CA GLN A 74 -19.39 10.02 -10.70
C GLN A 74 -18.92 10.44 -12.10
N ILE A 75 -19.48 9.79 -13.14
CA ILE A 75 -19.07 9.98 -14.54
C ILE A 75 -19.06 11.47 -14.93
N ASN A 76 -20.10 12.23 -14.60
CA ASN A 76 -20.18 13.65 -14.96
C ASN A 76 -19.04 14.45 -14.32
N LYS A 77 -18.76 14.22 -13.03
CA LYS A 77 -17.66 14.86 -12.32
C LYS A 77 -16.29 14.47 -12.89
N LEU A 78 -16.15 13.24 -13.36
CA LEU A 78 -14.92 12.76 -14.02
C LEU A 78 -14.72 13.47 -15.37
N VAL A 79 -15.76 13.58 -16.19
CA VAL A 79 -15.71 14.29 -17.47
C VAL A 79 -15.36 15.77 -17.25
N ASP A 80 -15.99 16.42 -16.27
CA ASP A 80 -15.69 17.80 -15.91
C ASP A 80 -14.23 17.97 -15.47
N ALA A 81 -13.72 17.08 -14.59
CA ALA A 81 -12.35 17.12 -14.12
C ALA A 81 -11.33 16.88 -15.23
N LEU A 82 -11.61 15.98 -16.18
CA LEU A 82 -10.75 15.70 -17.34
C LEU A 82 -10.77 16.85 -18.35
N SER A 83 -11.90 17.54 -18.53
CA SER A 83 -12.01 18.68 -19.45
C SER A 83 -11.09 19.84 -19.08
N GLN A 84 -10.73 19.95 -17.79
CA GLN A 84 -9.86 21.00 -17.26
C GLN A 84 -8.36 20.61 -17.27
N ARG A 85 -8.02 19.35 -17.64
CA ARG A 85 -6.65 18.85 -17.64
C ARG A 85 -6.05 18.94 -19.04
N TYR A 86 -4.97 19.71 -19.20
CA TYR A 86 -4.26 19.90 -20.49
C TYR A 86 -3.09 18.93 -20.70
N THR A 87 -3.11 17.78 -20.03
CA THR A 87 -2.05 16.76 -20.12
C THR A 87 -2.56 15.54 -20.87
N ILE A 88 -1.64 14.75 -21.45
CA ILE A 88 -1.97 13.44 -22.02
C ILE A 88 -2.54 12.55 -20.90
N LEU A 89 -3.59 11.77 -21.20
CA LEU A 89 -4.30 10.94 -20.21
C LEU A 89 -3.39 9.93 -19.50
N ARG A 90 -2.36 9.44 -20.19
CA ARG A 90 -1.29 8.62 -19.62
C ARG A 90 0.02 9.35 -19.84
N PRO A 91 0.52 10.10 -18.83
CA PRO A 91 1.82 10.74 -18.90
C PRO A 91 2.96 9.72 -18.91
#